data_AF-A0A8X8XPT7-F1
#
_entry.id   AF-A0A8X8XPT7-F1
#
_cell.length_a   1.000
_cell.length_b   1.000
_cell.length_c   1.000
_cell.angle_alpha   90.00
_cell.angle_beta   90.00
_cell.angle_gamma   90.00
#
_symmetry.space_group_name_H-M   'P 1'
#
loop_
_entity.id
_entity.type
_entity.pdbx_description
1 polymer ?
#
loop_
_entity_poly.entity_id
_entity_poly.type
_entity_poly.pdbx_seq_one_letter_code
_entity_poly.pdbx_strand_id
1 'polypeptide(L)'
;MLLRSLLRATTGAASPLRQSQWQLTNCRNMASKTPKAKGGSSKGKKTQPKFDKKTQTKSDLKDKKPEEVLVASPESIAKQDAELRRRLLAEDEKNPALDLGPNGRSLFTSAPSLSSLTDNDVNHYFRFSVKELNEVLPEGLPLGMVKEFEESCRSALLVRRCFIELRDNFRQAADPSLAAKSKGHKVRKQIVLDGLLSCGKSTVLAMLVNWARKEGWLVLYVPRGRDWTLGGLFYKNPETNLWDTPVQAVNILQDFLKFNKSLLEGITCKILDPIPLGEGAGVGWPKGRDKMQILEGTTLSQLVEAGVKDSHAAVGVVVRLRKELSKVTSVPVLIAIDQYNNWFTFTDFEEPVTDRSVRPIHAREVATVNAFRSMMHDDMMVGAFSHSTAVGKLRQELPDVPTDARIFLPRYNLDEAATVCHYYLRQRLAKHDAFTEENWKKIFYLSHGNGTEMRYLVPFMR
;
A
#
# COMPACT_ATOMS: atom_id res chain seq x y z
N MET A 1 62.58 -7.87 -33.42
CA MET A 1 63.73 -8.43 -32.67
C MET A 1 63.99 -7.55 -31.46
N LEU A 2 63.99 -8.15 -30.26
CA LEU A 2 64.84 -7.86 -29.07
C LEU A 2 64.93 -6.40 -28.54
N LEU A 3 64.88 -6.07 -27.24
CA LEU A 3 64.71 -6.79 -25.98
C LEU A 3 64.81 -5.76 -24.81
N ARG A 4 64.37 -6.19 -23.60
CA ARG A 4 64.84 -5.81 -22.25
C ARG A 4 64.37 -4.46 -21.68
N SER A 5 63.55 -4.38 -20.63
CA SER A 5 63.60 -4.95 -19.25
C SER A 5 64.76 -4.42 -18.39
N LEU A 6 64.43 -3.67 -17.33
CA LEU A 6 65.26 -3.51 -16.14
C LEU A 6 64.35 -3.44 -14.89
N LEU A 7 64.49 -4.46 -14.06
CA LEU A 7 63.98 -4.58 -12.69
C LEU A 7 64.82 -3.73 -11.72
N ARG A 8 64.19 -3.24 -10.64
CA ARG A 8 64.85 -3.07 -9.34
C ARG A 8 63.92 -3.56 -8.21
N ALA A 9 64.38 -4.62 -7.55
CA ALA A 9 64.03 -5.16 -6.24
C ALA A 9 64.43 -4.15 -5.12
N THR A 10 64.06 -4.18 -3.84
CA THR A 10 63.18 -4.95 -2.90
C THR A 10 63.42 -4.30 -1.53
N THR A 11 62.43 -4.25 -0.63
CA THR A 11 62.54 -4.69 0.79
C THR A 11 61.20 -4.47 1.49
N GLY A 12 60.62 -5.53 2.03
CA GLY A 12 59.34 -5.51 2.74
C GLY A 12 59.45 -5.32 4.25
N ALA A 13 58.29 -5.14 4.88
CA ALA A 13 58.02 -5.54 6.26
C ALA A 13 56.51 -5.68 6.51
N ALA A 14 56.13 -6.93 6.83
CA ALA A 14 55.09 -7.41 7.75
C ALA A 14 53.64 -6.86 7.75
N SER A 15 52.71 -7.75 7.39
CA SER A 15 51.30 -7.83 7.82
C SER A 15 51.21 -8.32 9.29
N PRO A 16 50.06 -8.17 10.01
CA PRO A 16 48.91 -9.05 9.73
C PRO A 16 47.53 -8.37 9.77
N LEU A 17 46.69 -8.74 8.80
CA LEU A 17 45.25 -8.50 8.81
C LEU A 17 44.59 -9.27 9.96
N ARG A 18 43.88 -8.55 10.83
CA ARG A 18 42.86 -9.13 11.71
C ARG A 18 41.59 -9.38 10.89
N GLN A 19 41.31 -10.65 10.63
CA GLN A 19 39.96 -11.12 10.34
C GLN A 19 39.12 -10.98 11.60
N SER A 20 37.98 -10.28 11.53
CA SER A 20 36.91 -10.42 12.52
C SER A 20 35.66 -10.94 11.82
N GLN A 21 35.42 -12.24 12.00
CA GLN A 21 34.14 -12.90 11.77
C GLN A 21 33.07 -12.23 12.63
N TRP A 22 31.98 -11.78 12.01
CA TRP A 22 30.71 -11.62 12.70
C TRP A 22 29.74 -12.64 12.12
N GLN A 23 29.46 -13.65 12.94
CA GLN A 23 28.54 -14.73 12.64
C GLN A 23 27.12 -14.18 12.58
N LEU A 24 26.48 -14.32 11.41
CA LEU A 24 25.05 -14.16 11.23
C LEU A 24 24.36 -15.41 11.77
N THR A 25 23.66 -15.27 12.89
CA THR A 25 22.80 -16.32 13.43
C THR A 25 21.55 -16.44 12.55
N ASN A 26 21.61 -17.36 11.60
CA ASN A 26 20.47 -17.83 10.82
C ASN A 26 19.48 -18.58 11.72
N CYS A 27 18.37 -17.95 12.09
CA CYS A 27 17.20 -18.68 12.59
C CYS A 27 16.45 -19.31 11.41
N ARG A 28 16.81 -20.56 11.09
CA ARG A 28 15.98 -21.48 10.31
C ARG A 28 14.79 -21.91 11.16
N ASN A 29 13.57 -21.77 10.65
CA ASN A 29 12.49 -22.69 10.96
C ASN A 29 11.77 -23.09 9.67
N MET A 30 11.85 -24.38 9.40
CA MET A 30 11.28 -25.08 8.25
C MET A 30 9.81 -25.38 8.53
N ALA A 31 8.93 -25.07 7.58
CA ALA A 31 7.66 -25.75 7.42
C ALA A 31 7.40 -25.94 5.92
N SER A 32 7.88 -27.06 5.39
CA SER A 32 7.61 -27.51 4.03
C SER A 32 6.16 -27.97 3.91
N LYS A 33 5.36 -27.30 3.08
CA LYS A 33 4.14 -27.85 2.49
C LYS A 33 4.38 -28.07 1.00
N THR A 34 4.51 -29.34 0.59
CA THR A 34 4.43 -29.73 -0.82
C THR A 34 2.97 -30.05 -1.20
N PRO A 35 2.60 -29.87 -2.48
CA PRO A 35 1.21 -29.84 -2.92
C PRO A 35 0.67 -31.22 -3.32
N LYS A 36 -0.62 -31.48 -3.09
CA LYS A 36 -1.36 -32.63 -3.63
C LYS A 36 -1.97 -32.30 -4.99
N ALA A 37 -1.61 -33.07 -6.02
CA ALA A 37 -2.34 -33.19 -7.27
C ALA A 37 -3.14 -34.51 -7.31
N LYS A 38 -4.21 -34.51 -8.12
CA LYS A 38 -5.28 -35.52 -8.25
C LYS A 38 -4.91 -36.72 -9.15
N GLY A 39 -5.66 -37.82 -8.99
CA GLY A 39 -5.81 -38.96 -9.91
C GLY A 39 -5.29 -40.26 -9.29
N GLY A 40 -5.91 -41.44 -9.32
CA GLY A 40 -7.12 -41.96 -9.95
C GLY A 40 -6.96 -43.50 -10.02
N SER A 41 -8.02 -44.25 -9.69
CA SER A 41 -8.31 -45.64 -10.12
C SER A 41 -7.55 -46.88 -9.54
N SER A 42 -8.40 -47.81 -9.07
CA SER A 42 -8.43 -49.28 -9.27
C SER A 42 -7.59 -50.30 -8.45
N LYS A 43 -8.37 -51.08 -7.68
CA LYS A 43 -8.48 -52.56 -7.59
C LYS A 43 -7.31 -53.46 -7.13
N GLY A 44 -7.63 -54.26 -6.10
CA GLY A 44 -7.18 -55.66 -5.88
C GLY A 44 -5.91 -55.79 -5.05
N LYS A 45 -5.69 -56.78 -4.18
CA LYS A 45 -6.37 -58.06 -3.91
C LYS A 45 -5.85 -58.59 -2.55
N LYS A 46 -6.69 -59.34 -1.85
CA LYS A 46 -6.48 -60.04 -0.56
C LYS A 46 -5.24 -60.94 -0.53
N THR A 47 -4.68 -61.14 0.68
CA THR A 47 -4.40 -62.48 1.25
C THR A 47 -4.20 -62.44 2.77
N GLN A 48 -5.07 -63.14 3.51
CA GLN A 48 -4.80 -63.76 4.83
C GLN A 48 -4.25 -65.19 4.60
N PRO A 49 -3.66 -65.88 5.60
CA PRO A 49 -4.41 -66.75 6.56
C PRO A 49 -3.99 -66.55 8.05
N LYS A 50 -4.90 -66.55 9.05
CA LYS A 50 -5.42 -67.69 9.90
C LYS A 50 -4.33 -68.33 10.81
N PHE A 51 -4.49 -68.72 12.09
CA PHE A 51 -5.54 -68.99 13.11
C PHE A 51 -4.80 -68.88 14.49
N ASP A 52 -5.36 -68.63 15.68
CA ASP A 52 -6.24 -69.54 16.43
C ASP A 52 -6.89 -68.96 17.71
N LYS A 53 -7.95 -69.66 18.12
CA LYS A 53 -8.97 -69.48 19.18
C LYS A 53 -8.53 -69.13 20.62
N LYS A 54 -9.38 -68.38 21.34
CA LYS A 54 -10.30 -68.93 22.38
C LYS A 54 -11.25 -67.90 23.00
N THR A 55 -12.38 -68.43 23.44
CA THR A 55 -13.67 -67.77 23.73
C THR A 55 -13.92 -67.72 25.24
N GLN A 56 -14.38 -66.54 25.71
CA GLN A 56 -15.35 -66.24 26.79
C GLN A 56 -15.32 -66.97 28.15
N THR A 57 -15.40 -66.19 29.24
CA THR A 57 -16.55 -66.23 30.17
C THR A 57 -16.63 -64.97 31.05
N LYS A 58 -17.88 -64.56 31.35
CA LYS A 58 -18.33 -63.33 32.03
C LYS A 58 -18.07 -63.34 33.54
N SER A 59 -17.94 -62.15 34.15
CA SER A 59 -18.82 -61.70 35.25
C SER A 59 -18.60 -60.23 35.60
N ASP A 60 -19.69 -59.60 36.02
CA ASP A 60 -19.97 -58.17 36.19
C ASP A 60 -19.20 -57.48 37.32
N LEU A 61 -19.00 -56.15 37.20
CA LEU A 61 -19.28 -55.13 38.24
C LEU A 61 -18.93 -53.69 37.77
N LYS A 62 -19.98 -52.93 37.46
CA LYS A 62 -20.25 -51.48 37.71
C LYS A 62 -19.14 -50.41 37.57
N ASP A 63 -19.41 -49.51 36.62
CA ASP A 63 -19.41 -48.05 36.70
C ASP A 63 -18.23 -47.27 37.32
N LYS A 64 -17.48 -46.57 36.47
CA LYS A 64 -17.37 -45.09 36.48
C LYS A 64 -16.55 -44.58 35.29
N LYS A 65 -17.19 -43.74 34.46
CA LYS A 65 -16.54 -42.88 33.44
C LYS A 65 -15.50 -41.96 34.08
N PRO A 66 -14.35 -41.73 33.43
CA PRO A 66 -13.66 -40.45 33.51
C PRO A 66 -14.06 -39.61 32.28
N GLU A 67 -14.48 -38.36 32.53
CA GLU A 67 -14.70 -37.34 31.52
C GLU A 67 -13.44 -37.13 30.68
N GLU A 68 -13.59 -37.28 29.35
CA GLU A 68 -12.60 -36.77 28.41
C GLU A 68 -12.66 -35.23 28.43
N VAL A 69 -11.70 -34.62 29.12
CA VAL A 69 -11.40 -33.19 28.98
C VAL A 69 -10.91 -32.98 27.54
N LEU A 70 -11.79 -32.43 26.70
CA LEU A 70 -11.45 -31.96 25.37
C LEU A 70 -10.43 -30.82 25.50
N VAL A 71 -9.15 -31.13 25.32
CA VAL A 71 -8.08 -30.12 25.29
C VAL A 71 -8.29 -29.28 24.02
N ALA A 72 -8.82 -28.07 24.20
CA ALA A 72 -9.01 -27.09 23.15
C ALA A 72 -7.65 -26.76 22.48
N SER A 73 -7.61 -26.76 21.15
CA SER A 73 -6.40 -26.40 20.43
C SER A 73 -6.02 -24.94 20.69
N PRO A 74 -4.73 -24.55 20.70
CA PRO A 74 -4.32 -23.16 20.91
C PRO A 74 -5.01 -22.15 19.99
N GLU A 75 -5.30 -22.56 18.75
CA GLU A 75 -6.04 -21.73 17.78
C GLU A 75 -7.51 -21.52 18.17
N SER A 76 -8.15 -22.52 18.78
CA SER A 76 -9.54 -22.41 19.23
C SER A 76 -9.68 -21.48 20.43
N ILE A 77 -8.72 -21.50 21.36
CA ILE A 77 -8.66 -20.61 22.51
C ILE A 77 -8.47 -19.16 22.04
N ALA A 78 -7.49 -18.92 21.16
CA ALA A 78 -7.24 -17.57 20.63
C ALA A 78 -8.46 -16.97 19.90
N LYS A 79 -9.25 -17.80 19.21
CA LYS A 79 -10.50 -17.37 18.57
C LYS A 79 -11.58 -17.02 19.59
N GLN A 80 -11.71 -17.81 20.65
CA GLN A 80 -12.65 -17.52 21.74
C GLN A 80 -12.28 -16.23 22.47
N ASP A 81 -11.01 -16.01 22.76
CA ASP A 81 -10.50 -14.78 23.39
C ASP A 81 -10.74 -13.55 22.50
N ALA A 82 -10.50 -13.67 21.20
CA ALA A 82 -10.76 -12.59 20.24
C ALA A 82 -12.26 -12.23 20.16
N GLU A 83 -13.14 -13.24 20.18
CA GLU A 83 -14.60 -13.03 20.17
C GLU A 83 -15.09 -12.41 21.49
N LEU A 84 -14.60 -12.89 22.63
CA LEU A 84 -14.89 -12.30 23.94
C LEU A 84 -14.44 -10.83 23.99
N ARG A 85 -13.24 -10.54 23.48
CA ARG A 85 -12.73 -9.16 23.39
C ARG A 85 -13.64 -8.29 22.53
N ARG A 86 -14.12 -8.76 21.37
CA ARG A 86 -15.04 -7.99 20.52
C ARG A 86 -16.34 -7.64 21.24
N ARG A 87 -16.91 -8.59 22.00
CA ARG A 87 -18.12 -8.34 22.79
C ARG A 87 -17.90 -7.28 23.86
N LEU A 88 -16.79 -7.37 24.59
CA LEU A 88 -16.43 -6.36 25.59
C LEU A 88 -16.21 -4.98 24.96
N LEU A 89 -15.56 -4.91 23.79
CA LEU A 89 -15.37 -3.64 23.09
C LEU A 89 -16.71 -3.02 22.64
N ALA A 90 -17.67 -3.84 22.21
CA ALA A 90 -19.01 -3.36 21.85
C ALA A 90 -19.80 -2.82 23.06
N GLU A 91 -19.55 -3.37 24.25
CA GLU A 91 -20.09 -2.81 25.50
C GLU A 91 -19.38 -1.51 25.88
N ASP A 92 -18.05 -1.49 25.82
CA ASP A 92 -17.24 -0.31 26.13
C ASP A 92 -17.57 0.87 25.20
N GLU A 93 -17.92 0.63 23.94
CA GLU A 93 -18.28 1.67 22.98
C GLU A 93 -19.54 2.46 23.40
N LYS A 94 -20.40 1.88 24.25
CA LYS A 94 -21.56 2.56 24.83
C LYS A 94 -21.18 3.53 25.95
N ASN A 95 -19.94 3.50 26.42
CA ASN A 95 -19.44 4.36 27.50
C ASN A 95 -18.31 5.28 27.01
N PRO A 96 -18.62 6.51 26.57
CA PRO A 96 -17.62 7.48 26.13
C PRO A 96 -16.62 7.89 27.22
N ALA A 97 -16.94 7.72 28.51
CA ALA A 97 -16.02 8.07 29.60
C ALA A 97 -14.75 7.21 29.63
N LEU A 98 -14.74 6.08 28.89
CA LEU A 98 -13.56 5.23 28.74
C LEU A 98 -12.57 5.77 27.69
N ASP A 99 -12.98 6.70 26.84
CA ASP A 99 -12.18 7.25 25.74
C ASP A 99 -11.15 8.29 26.23
N LEU A 100 -10.32 7.87 27.21
CA LEU A 100 -9.29 8.70 27.83
C LEU A 100 -7.92 8.45 27.19
N GLY A 101 -7.31 9.52 26.70
CA GLY A 101 -5.93 9.58 26.24
C GLY A 101 -4.95 9.98 27.35
N PRO A 102 -3.70 10.28 26.97
CA PRO A 102 -2.67 10.73 27.91
C PRO A 102 -3.14 11.93 28.74
N ASN A 103 -2.82 11.93 30.03
CA ASN A 103 -3.19 12.99 30.98
C ASN A 103 -4.71 13.23 31.11
N GLY A 104 -5.55 12.22 30.80
CA GLY A 104 -7.01 12.31 30.91
C GLY A 104 -7.67 13.16 29.83
N ARG A 105 -6.95 13.51 28.76
CA ARG A 105 -7.52 14.21 27.58
C ARG A 105 -8.43 13.27 26.80
N SER A 106 -9.30 13.81 25.96
CA SER A 106 -10.08 12.96 25.04
C SER A 106 -9.16 12.17 24.12
N LEU A 107 -9.44 10.89 23.91
CA LEU A 107 -8.69 10.08 22.97
C LEU A 107 -9.10 10.33 21.51
N PHE A 108 -10.34 10.77 21.30
CA PHE A 108 -10.91 11.03 19.97
C PHE A 108 -11.16 12.52 19.76
N THR A 109 -11.00 12.96 18.52
CA THR A 109 -11.42 14.31 18.11
C THR A 109 -12.94 14.38 17.97
N SER A 110 -13.51 15.55 18.24
CA SER A 110 -14.92 15.88 17.99
C SER A 110 -15.16 16.42 16.58
N ALA A 111 -14.12 16.55 15.75
CA ALA A 111 -14.25 17.06 14.39
C ALA A 111 -15.19 16.16 13.55
N PRO A 112 -16.19 16.72 12.85
CA PRO A 112 -17.14 15.93 12.06
C PRO A 112 -16.54 15.39 10.76
N SER A 113 -15.45 15.99 10.26
CA SER A 113 -14.84 15.62 8.98
C SER A 113 -13.33 15.86 8.98
N LEU A 114 -12.63 15.27 8.00
CA LEU A 114 -11.22 15.54 7.78
C LEU A 114 -10.95 17.01 7.41
N SER A 115 -11.93 17.71 6.86
CA SER A 115 -11.84 19.11 6.47
C SER A 115 -11.73 20.05 7.67
N SER A 116 -12.45 19.70 8.76
CA SER A 116 -12.52 20.48 10.00
C SER A 116 -11.36 20.26 10.97
N LEU A 117 -10.48 19.28 10.70
CA LEU A 117 -9.35 19.02 11.60
C LEU A 117 -8.39 20.21 11.66
N THR A 118 -7.86 20.49 12.84
CA THR A 118 -6.92 21.58 13.11
C THR A 118 -5.69 21.06 13.85
N ASP A 119 -4.73 21.93 14.13
CA ASP A 119 -3.54 21.59 14.95
C ASP A 119 -3.92 21.10 16.36
N ASN A 120 -5.08 21.50 16.88
CA ASN A 120 -5.58 21.04 18.18
C ASN A 120 -6.03 19.57 18.16
N ASP A 121 -6.37 19.04 16.98
CA ASP A 121 -6.79 17.65 16.80
C ASP A 121 -5.59 16.69 16.63
N VAL A 122 -4.37 17.22 16.52
CA VAL A 122 -3.15 16.41 16.50
C VAL A 122 -3.08 15.58 17.79
N ASN A 123 -2.60 14.34 17.66
CA ASN A 123 -2.56 13.36 18.76
C ASN A 123 -3.95 12.95 19.27
N HIS A 124 -4.98 13.03 18.43
CA HIS A 124 -6.30 12.45 18.70
C HIS A 124 -6.67 11.46 17.59
N TYR A 125 -7.52 10.49 17.90
CA TYR A 125 -8.04 9.55 16.90
C TYR A 125 -9.28 10.13 16.20
N PHE A 126 -9.29 10.10 14.87
CA PHE A 126 -10.47 10.38 14.06
C PHE A 126 -11.18 9.07 13.72
N ARG A 127 -12.51 9.03 13.91
CA ARG A 127 -13.34 7.86 13.65
C ARG A 127 -13.80 7.86 12.19
N PHE A 128 -13.73 6.69 11.57
CA PHE A 128 -14.24 6.45 10.23
C PHE A 128 -15.34 5.41 10.25
N SER A 129 -16.29 5.57 9.35
CA SER A 129 -17.17 4.47 8.94
C SER A 129 -16.48 3.65 7.86
N VAL A 130 -16.36 2.34 8.05
CA VAL A 130 -15.83 1.43 7.00
C VAL A 130 -16.64 1.53 5.72
N LYS A 131 -17.96 1.68 5.86
CA LYS A 131 -18.86 1.82 4.71
C LYS A 131 -18.52 3.08 3.91
N GLU A 132 -18.40 4.22 4.59
CA GLU A 132 -18.03 5.48 3.94
C GLU A 132 -16.64 5.43 3.32
N LEU A 133 -15.68 4.80 4.00
CA LEU A 133 -14.34 4.62 3.46
C LEU A 133 -14.33 3.78 2.18
N ASN A 134 -15.10 2.69 2.13
CA ASN A 134 -15.19 1.85 0.93
C ASN A 134 -15.92 2.55 -0.22
N GLU A 135 -16.90 3.40 0.08
CA GLU A 135 -17.57 4.25 -0.91
C GLU A 135 -16.61 5.31 -1.46
N VAL A 136 -15.78 5.91 -0.61
CA VAL A 136 -14.84 6.97 -0.99
C VAL A 136 -13.55 6.40 -1.60
N LEU A 137 -13.12 5.20 -1.24
CA LEU A 137 -11.89 4.53 -1.72
C LEU A 137 -12.22 3.15 -2.31
N PRO A 138 -12.99 3.07 -3.41
CA PRO A 138 -13.37 1.80 -4.04
C PRO A 138 -12.18 1.03 -4.62
N GLU A 139 -11.01 1.66 -4.78
CA GLU A 139 -9.75 1.02 -5.21
C GLU A 139 -9.13 0.17 -4.09
N GLY A 140 -9.60 0.35 -2.85
CA GLY A 140 -9.18 -0.40 -1.67
C GLY A 140 -8.33 0.41 -0.69
N LEU A 141 -8.33 -0.05 0.56
CA LEU A 141 -7.58 0.56 1.65
C LEU A 141 -6.12 0.08 1.69
N PRO A 142 -5.18 0.93 2.12
CA PRO A 142 -3.80 0.48 2.37
C PRO A 142 -3.74 -0.67 3.37
N LEU A 143 -2.89 -1.67 3.12
CA LEU A 143 -2.76 -2.85 3.99
C LEU A 143 -2.49 -2.50 5.45
N GLY A 144 -1.70 -1.45 5.70
CA GLY A 144 -1.41 -0.98 7.06
C GLY A 144 -2.64 -0.47 7.82
N MET A 145 -3.60 0.14 7.09
CA MET A 145 -4.87 0.64 7.60
C MET A 145 -5.86 -0.50 7.83
N VAL A 146 -5.93 -1.47 6.90
CA VAL A 146 -6.74 -2.68 7.07
C VAL A 146 -6.32 -3.44 8.35
N LYS A 147 -5.01 -3.70 8.50
CA LYS A 147 -4.48 -4.35 9.70
C LYS A 147 -4.74 -3.57 10.99
N GLU A 148 -4.63 -2.24 10.95
CA GLU A 148 -4.95 -1.38 12.09
C GLU A 148 -6.40 -1.60 12.53
N PHE A 149 -7.34 -1.58 11.59
CA PHE A 149 -8.77 -1.73 11.88
C PHE A 149 -9.14 -3.13 12.35
N GLU A 150 -8.53 -4.17 11.76
CA GLU A 150 -8.75 -5.56 12.15
C GLU A 150 -8.23 -5.83 13.57
N GLU A 151 -6.99 -5.43 13.87
CA GLU A 151 -6.34 -5.72 15.16
C GLU A 151 -6.91 -4.86 16.30
N SER A 152 -7.25 -3.60 16.02
CA SER A 152 -7.90 -2.71 16.99
C SER A 152 -9.41 -2.95 17.12
N CYS A 153 -10.02 -3.69 16.19
CA CYS A 153 -11.46 -3.87 16.07
C CYS A 153 -12.25 -2.55 15.99
N ARG A 154 -11.60 -1.45 15.58
CA ARG A 154 -12.22 -0.13 15.47
C ARG A 154 -11.62 0.62 14.29
N SER A 155 -12.48 1.30 13.53
CA SER A 155 -12.07 2.05 12.35
C SER A 155 -11.72 3.48 12.73
N ALA A 156 -10.58 3.66 13.38
CA ALA A 156 -10.07 4.97 13.76
C ALA A 156 -8.59 5.10 13.44
N LEU A 157 -8.15 6.29 13.05
CA LEU A 157 -6.75 6.59 12.81
C LEU A 157 -6.29 7.80 13.62
N LEU A 158 -5.02 7.77 14.03
CA LEU A 158 -4.37 8.91 14.66
C LEU A 158 -4.27 10.08 13.68
N VAL A 159 -4.75 11.25 14.10
CA VAL A 159 -4.54 12.52 13.41
C VAL A 159 -3.12 12.97 13.69
N ARG A 160 -2.28 12.85 12.67
CA ARG A 160 -0.88 13.22 12.73
C ARG A 160 -0.67 14.61 12.16
N ARG A 161 0.29 15.34 12.72
CA ARG A 161 0.67 16.67 12.23
C ARG A 161 1.02 16.67 10.74
N CYS A 162 1.72 15.64 10.26
CA CYS A 162 2.10 15.52 8.86
C CYS A 162 0.91 15.39 7.90
N PHE A 163 -0.23 14.86 8.35
CA PHE A 163 -1.46 14.84 7.55
C PHE A 163 -2.08 16.23 7.45
N ILE A 164 -2.16 16.96 8.57
CA ILE A 164 -2.69 18.34 8.60
C ILE A 164 -1.85 19.25 7.69
N GLU A 165 -0.53 19.21 7.82
CA GLU A 165 0.39 19.98 6.98
C GLU A 165 0.26 19.64 5.49
N LEU A 166 0.13 18.34 5.15
CA LEU A 166 -0.04 17.91 3.76
C LEU A 166 -1.39 18.37 3.17
N ARG A 167 -2.47 18.19 3.92
CA ARG A 167 -3.83 18.63 3.55
C ARG A 167 -3.86 20.13 3.33
N ASP A 168 -3.34 20.90 4.27
CA ASP A 168 -3.38 22.37 4.21
C ASP A 168 -2.47 22.92 3.12
N ASN A 169 -1.36 22.25 2.82
CA ASN A 169 -0.55 22.56 1.64
C ASN A 169 -1.36 22.40 0.34
N PHE A 170 -2.05 21.28 0.13
CA PHE A 170 -2.84 21.07 -1.08
C PHE A 170 -4.06 22.00 -1.14
N ARG A 171 -4.72 22.24 0.00
CA ARG A 171 -5.80 23.23 0.11
C ARG A 171 -5.33 24.62 -0.36
N GLN A 172 -4.14 25.06 0.06
CA GLN A 172 -3.54 26.32 -0.40
C GLN A 172 -3.09 26.27 -1.87
N ALA A 173 -2.69 25.11 -2.38
CA ALA A 173 -2.32 24.93 -3.78
C ALA A 173 -3.52 25.02 -4.74
N ALA A 174 -4.68 24.55 -4.30
CA ALA A 174 -5.93 24.64 -5.05
C ALA A 174 -6.58 26.03 -4.97
N ASP A 175 -6.43 26.73 -3.83
CA ASP A 175 -6.92 28.10 -3.64
C ASP A 175 -5.78 29.05 -3.21
N PRO A 176 -5.14 29.74 -4.18
CA PRO A 176 -4.06 30.69 -3.90
C PRO A 176 -4.46 31.86 -2.99
N SER A 177 -5.76 32.17 -2.86
CA SER A 177 -6.23 33.24 -1.96
C SER A 177 -5.98 32.89 -0.48
N LEU A 178 -5.94 31.60 -0.16
CA LEU A 178 -5.58 31.10 1.17
C LEU A 178 -4.07 31.14 1.41
N ALA A 179 -3.27 30.91 0.36
CA ALA A 179 -1.80 30.94 0.44
C ALA A 179 -1.25 32.32 0.81
N ALA A 180 -1.88 33.40 0.36
CA ALA A 180 -1.46 34.78 0.67
C ALA A 180 -1.50 35.11 2.17
N LYS A 181 -2.23 34.34 2.98
CA LYS A 181 -2.39 34.55 4.43
C LYS A 181 -1.34 33.81 5.27
N SER A 182 -0.61 32.87 4.65
CA SER A 182 0.37 31.99 5.29
C SER A 182 1.79 32.54 5.12
N LYS A 183 2.32 33.21 6.15
CA LYS A 183 3.73 33.64 6.14
C LYS A 183 4.64 32.44 6.47
N GLY A 184 5.37 31.94 5.48
CA GLY A 184 6.61 31.16 5.71
C GLY A 184 6.65 29.73 5.18
N HIS A 185 5.57 29.17 4.62
CA HIS A 185 5.63 27.84 3.99
C HIS A 185 5.44 27.93 2.47
N LYS A 186 6.45 27.49 1.71
CA LYS A 186 6.35 27.37 0.24
C LYS A 186 5.33 26.29 -0.09
N VAL A 187 4.22 26.69 -0.69
CA VAL A 187 3.20 25.77 -1.20
C VAL A 187 3.81 24.90 -2.30
N ARG A 188 3.67 23.58 -2.18
CA ARG A 188 4.18 22.60 -3.13
C ARG A 188 3.03 21.92 -3.85
N LYS A 189 2.99 21.98 -5.18
CA LYS A 189 2.04 21.20 -5.98
C LYS A 189 2.50 19.76 -6.14
N GLN A 190 3.81 19.52 -6.15
CA GLN A 190 4.40 18.19 -6.36
C GLN A 190 5.13 17.74 -5.10
N ILE A 191 4.72 16.60 -4.55
CA ILE A 191 5.23 16.06 -3.30
C ILE A 191 5.56 14.57 -3.44
N VAL A 192 6.70 14.16 -2.89
CA VAL A 192 7.04 12.74 -2.67
C VAL A 192 7.12 12.48 -1.17
N LEU A 193 6.20 11.69 -0.63
CA LEU A 193 6.25 11.22 0.75
C LEU A 193 7.29 10.09 0.86
N ASP A 194 8.42 10.39 1.48
CA ASP A 194 9.47 9.43 1.84
C ASP A 194 9.52 9.25 3.36
N GLY A 195 10.24 8.26 3.86
CA GLY A 195 10.32 7.97 5.29
C GLY A 195 10.57 6.49 5.56
N LEU A 196 10.95 6.15 6.79
CA LEU A 196 11.26 4.77 7.17
C LEU A 196 10.09 3.81 6.95
N LEU A 197 10.38 2.50 6.90
CA LEU A 197 9.35 1.47 6.85
C LEU A 197 8.34 1.67 8.00
N SER A 198 7.05 1.49 7.69
CA SER A 198 5.96 1.52 8.67
C SER A 198 5.76 2.85 9.43
N CYS A 199 6.16 3.99 8.84
CA CYS A 199 5.86 5.32 9.39
C CYS A 199 4.49 5.91 8.96
N GLY A 200 3.64 5.16 8.23
CA GLY A 200 2.27 5.60 7.90
C GLY A 200 2.08 6.40 6.60
N LYS A 201 3.04 6.37 5.66
CA LYS A 201 2.94 7.08 4.36
C LYS A 201 1.68 6.76 3.58
N SER A 202 1.40 5.48 3.36
CA SER A 202 0.20 5.02 2.64
C SER A 202 -1.09 5.43 3.34
N THR A 203 -1.10 5.42 4.68
CA THR A 203 -2.26 5.85 5.48
C THR A 203 -2.52 7.35 5.33
N VAL A 204 -1.48 8.18 5.43
CA VAL A 204 -1.60 9.64 5.22
C VAL A 204 -2.07 9.95 3.80
N LEU A 205 -1.54 9.24 2.80
CA LEU A 205 -1.98 9.40 1.41
C LEU A 205 -3.45 9.03 1.23
N ALA A 206 -3.92 7.92 1.79
CA ALA A 206 -5.32 7.51 1.71
C ALA A 206 -6.26 8.49 2.45
N MET A 207 -5.83 9.02 3.61
CA MET A 207 -6.58 10.08 4.30
C MET A 207 -6.67 11.36 3.45
N LEU A 208 -5.60 11.73 2.74
CA LEU A 208 -5.59 12.88 1.85
C LEU A 208 -6.56 12.69 0.68
N VAL A 209 -6.57 11.50 0.07
CA VAL A 209 -7.50 11.15 -1.01
C VAL A 209 -8.95 11.20 -0.52
N ASN A 210 -9.24 10.64 0.67
CA ASN A 210 -10.57 10.71 1.27
C ASN A 210 -11.02 12.16 1.46
N TRP A 211 -10.15 13.00 2.04
CA TRP A 211 -10.42 14.43 2.20
C TRP A 211 -10.69 15.11 0.86
N ALA A 212 -9.80 14.98 -0.13
CA ALA A 212 -9.94 15.63 -1.43
C ALA A 212 -11.24 15.22 -2.15
N ARG A 213 -11.60 13.93 -2.08
CA ARG A 213 -12.86 13.41 -2.63
C ARG A 213 -14.08 14.01 -1.95
N LYS A 214 -14.06 14.20 -0.63
CA LYS A 214 -15.15 14.86 0.12
C LYS A 214 -15.24 16.37 -0.16
N GLU A 215 -14.15 17.02 -0.55
CA GLU A 215 -14.12 18.41 -1.03
C GLU A 215 -14.59 18.55 -2.50
N GLY A 216 -14.94 17.45 -3.17
CA GLY A 216 -15.39 17.47 -4.57
C GLY A 216 -14.27 17.58 -5.60
N TRP A 217 -13.04 17.21 -5.24
CA TRP A 217 -11.91 17.21 -6.17
C TRP A 217 -11.97 16.01 -7.11
N LEU A 218 -11.42 16.18 -8.31
CA LEU A 218 -11.20 15.06 -9.23
C LEU A 218 -9.91 14.32 -8.84
N VAL A 219 -10.01 13.08 -8.38
CA VAL A 219 -8.87 12.35 -7.83
C VAL A 219 -8.56 11.07 -8.60
N LEU A 220 -7.35 10.99 -9.14
CA LEU A 220 -6.76 9.74 -9.65
C LEU A 220 -5.92 9.12 -8.54
N TYR A 221 -6.43 8.04 -7.94
CA TYR A 221 -5.74 7.33 -6.85
C TYR A 221 -5.22 5.97 -7.32
N VAL A 222 -3.94 5.72 -7.10
CA VAL A 222 -3.27 4.44 -7.39
C VAL A 222 -2.75 3.86 -6.08
N PRO A 223 -3.49 2.98 -5.39
CA PRO A 223 -3.06 2.43 -4.10
C PRO A 223 -1.88 1.45 -4.20
N ARG A 224 -1.60 0.94 -5.41
CA ARG A 224 -0.52 -0.01 -5.68
C ARG A 224 0.17 0.30 -6.99
N GLY A 225 1.13 1.23 -6.96
CA GLY A 225 1.93 1.57 -8.14
C GLY A 225 2.70 0.39 -8.75
N ARG A 226 3.04 -0.62 -7.94
CA ARG A 226 3.70 -1.85 -8.41
C ARG A 226 2.84 -2.66 -9.38
N ASP A 227 1.51 -2.60 -9.29
CA ASP A 227 0.61 -3.35 -10.17
C ASP A 227 0.71 -2.86 -11.63
N TRP A 228 1.28 -1.67 -11.86
CA TRP A 228 1.54 -1.13 -13.21
C TRP A 228 2.85 -1.65 -13.83
N THR A 229 3.69 -2.29 -13.03
CA THR A 229 5.02 -2.79 -13.41
C THR A 229 5.12 -4.31 -13.30
N LEU A 230 3.99 -4.99 -13.08
CA LEU A 230 3.93 -6.42 -12.83
C LEU A 230 2.70 -7.04 -13.50
N GLY A 231 2.91 -8.19 -14.14
CA GLY A 231 1.84 -9.09 -14.56
C GLY A 231 1.01 -8.59 -15.74
N GLY A 232 0.06 -9.42 -16.15
CA GLY A 232 -0.79 -9.14 -17.32
C GLY A 232 -0.06 -9.31 -18.66
N LEU A 233 -0.81 -9.05 -19.74
CA LEU A 233 -0.28 -9.03 -21.09
C LEU A 233 0.38 -7.69 -21.37
N PHE A 234 1.54 -7.71 -22.01
CA PHE A 234 2.29 -6.53 -22.39
C PHE A 234 2.86 -6.69 -23.80
N TYR A 235 2.93 -5.59 -24.55
CA TYR A 235 3.36 -5.58 -25.95
C TYR A 235 4.21 -4.35 -26.24
N LYS A 236 5.17 -4.47 -27.15
CA LYS A 236 5.97 -3.32 -27.59
C LYS A 236 5.25 -2.61 -28.72
N ASN A 237 4.94 -1.34 -28.51
CA ASN A 237 4.32 -0.51 -29.53
C ASN A 237 5.39 0.02 -30.50
N PRO A 238 5.33 -0.31 -31.81
CA PRO A 238 6.33 0.11 -32.78
C PRO A 238 6.29 1.62 -33.07
N GLU A 239 5.15 2.30 -32.86
CA GLU A 239 5.03 3.74 -33.11
C GLU A 239 5.67 4.57 -32.01
N THR A 240 5.41 4.21 -30.74
CA THR A 240 5.90 4.97 -29.58
C THR A 240 7.21 4.43 -29.03
N ASN A 241 7.59 3.20 -29.41
CA ASN A 241 8.70 2.44 -28.85
C ASN A 241 8.60 2.25 -27.31
N LEU A 242 7.37 2.27 -26.78
CA LEU A 242 7.05 2.00 -25.38
C LEU A 242 6.33 0.64 -25.23
N TRP A 243 6.29 0.14 -24.00
CA TRP A 243 5.59 -1.09 -23.66
C TRP A 243 4.18 -0.80 -23.17
N ASP A 244 3.20 -1.29 -23.93
CA ASP A 244 1.78 -1.14 -23.68
C ASP A 244 1.29 -2.29 -22.78
N THR A 245 0.47 -1.95 -21.78
CA THR A 245 -0.11 -2.91 -20.81
C THR A 245 -1.64 -2.81 -20.85
N PRO A 246 -2.31 -3.39 -21.88
CA PRO A 246 -3.74 -3.15 -22.13
C PRO A 246 -4.65 -3.63 -20.99
N VAL A 247 -4.37 -4.78 -20.37
CA VAL A 247 -5.17 -5.30 -19.23
C VAL A 247 -5.10 -4.33 -18.05
N GLN A 248 -3.91 -3.83 -17.75
CA GLN A 248 -3.71 -2.88 -16.66
C GLN A 248 -4.33 -1.52 -16.99
N ALA A 249 -4.25 -1.06 -18.23
CA ALA A 249 -4.89 0.18 -18.67
C ALA A 249 -6.41 0.13 -18.46
N VAL A 250 -7.07 -0.98 -18.79
CA VAL A 250 -8.51 -1.16 -18.53
C VAL A 250 -8.81 -1.08 -17.02
N ASN A 251 -8.01 -1.74 -16.18
CA ASN A 251 -8.18 -1.68 -14.72
C ASN A 251 -8.06 -0.24 -14.19
N ILE A 252 -7.07 0.52 -14.67
CA ILE A 252 -6.87 1.93 -14.31
C ILE A 252 -8.11 2.75 -14.66
N LEU A 253 -8.65 2.58 -15.87
CA LEU A 253 -9.83 3.30 -16.34
C LEU A 253 -11.09 2.92 -15.55
N GLN A 254 -11.27 1.63 -15.23
CA GLN A 254 -12.36 1.16 -14.40
C GLN A 254 -12.31 1.74 -12.98
N ASP A 255 -11.14 1.71 -12.35
CA ASP A 255 -10.94 2.27 -11.01
C ASP A 255 -11.18 3.78 -10.99
N PHE A 256 -10.66 4.49 -11.99
CA PHE A 256 -10.88 5.92 -12.14
C PHE A 256 -12.36 6.29 -12.32
N LEU A 257 -13.13 5.46 -13.04
CA LEU A 257 -14.56 5.68 -13.29
C LEU A 257 -15.42 5.43 -12.05
N LYS A 258 -15.07 4.44 -11.20
CA LYS A 258 -15.90 4.01 -10.05
C LYS A 258 -16.31 5.17 -9.14
N PHE A 259 -15.37 6.05 -8.78
CA PHE A 259 -15.65 7.18 -7.90
C PHE A 259 -15.98 8.47 -8.66
N ASN A 260 -15.26 8.76 -9.75
CA ASN A 260 -15.31 10.08 -10.38
C ASN A 260 -16.44 10.23 -11.41
N LYS A 261 -17.30 9.21 -11.61
CA LYS A 261 -18.29 9.19 -12.71
C LYS A 261 -19.09 10.49 -12.85
N SER A 262 -19.67 10.98 -11.76
CA SER A 262 -20.49 12.20 -11.76
C SER A 262 -19.69 13.46 -12.14
N LEU A 263 -18.44 13.57 -11.70
CA LEU A 263 -17.54 14.68 -12.07
C LEU A 263 -17.12 14.59 -13.53
N LEU A 264 -16.84 13.38 -14.02
CA LEU A 264 -16.37 13.15 -15.40
C LEU A 264 -17.44 13.42 -16.46
N GLU A 265 -18.72 13.26 -16.13
CA GLU A 265 -19.84 13.60 -17.02
C GLU A 265 -19.92 15.11 -17.29
N GLY A 266 -19.50 15.95 -16.34
CA GLY A 266 -19.51 17.41 -16.46
C GLY A 266 -18.27 18.02 -17.12
N ILE A 267 -17.23 17.23 -17.43
CA ILE A 267 -15.95 17.73 -17.97
C ILE A 267 -15.79 17.26 -19.42
N THR A 268 -15.66 18.21 -20.34
CA THR A 268 -15.42 17.94 -21.77
C THR A 268 -13.93 17.78 -22.07
N CYS A 269 -13.59 16.88 -23.00
CA CYS A 269 -12.22 16.75 -23.52
C CYS A 269 -11.79 18.05 -24.23
N LYS A 270 -10.58 18.53 -23.92
CA LYS A 270 -10.02 19.73 -24.55
C LYS A 270 -9.10 19.38 -25.72
N ILE A 271 -8.53 18.17 -25.74
CA ILE A 271 -7.64 17.72 -26.79
C ILE A 271 -8.47 16.83 -27.72
N LEU A 272 -8.47 17.14 -29.02
CA LEU A 272 -9.29 16.45 -30.02
C LEU A 272 -8.47 15.51 -30.93
N ASP A 273 -7.14 15.49 -30.78
CA ASP A 273 -6.27 14.66 -31.62
C ASP A 273 -6.67 13.18 -31.57
N PRO A 274 -6.67 12.44 -32.68
CA PRO A 274 -7.01 11.03 -32.67
C PRO A 274 -6.07 10.22 -31.76
N ILE A 275 -6.61 9.22 -31.06
CA ILE A 275 -5.85 8.36 -30.15
C ILE A 275 -5.30 7.17 -30.95
N PRO A 276 -3.98 6.91 -30.95
CA PRO A 276 -3.42 5.72 -31.60
C PRO A 276 -3.90 4.45 -30.89
N LEU A 277 -4.28 3.46 -31.67
CA LEU A 277 -4.71 2.14 -31.18
C LEU A 277 -3.48 1.23 -31.04
N GLY A 278 -3.38 0.57 -29.89
CA GLY A 278 -2.33 -0.41 -29.63
C GLY A 278 -2.81 -1.85 -29.82
N GLU A 279 -1.91 -2.77 -29.47
CA GLU A 279 -2.25 -4.18 -29.41
C GLU A 279 -3.26 -4.45 -28.27
N GLY A 280 -4.35 -5.15 -28.60
CA GLY A 280 -5.39 -5.48 -27.64
C GLY A 280 -5.02 -6.72 -26.82
N ALA A 281 -5.52 -6.81 -25.59
CA ALA A 281 -5.23 -7.92 -24.70
C ALA A 281 -5.70 -9.27 -25.30
N GLY A 282 -4.75 -10.08 -25.76
CA GLY A 282 -5.01 -11.43 -26.28
C GLY A 282 -5.72 -11.48 -27.63
N VAL A 283 -5.88 -10.34 -28.32
CA VAL A 283 -6.57 -10.24 -29.61
C VAL A 283 -5.68 -9.72 -30.76
N GLY A 284 -4.45 -9.29 -30.45
CA GLY A 284 -3.49 -8.81 -31.43
C GLY A 284 -3.74 -7.37 -31.88
N TRP A 285 -3.22 -6.99 -33.04
CA TRP A 285 -3.37 -5.66 -33.62
C TRP A 285 -4.78 -5.44 -34.19
N PRO A 286 -5.33 -4.21 -34.11
CA PRO A 286 -6.61 -3.90 -34.70
C PRO A 286 -6.58 -4.08 -36.22
N LYS A 287 -7.64 -4.66 -36.79
CA LYS A 287 -7.75 -4.87 -38.24
C LYS A 287 -8.42 -3.66 -38.90
N GLY A 288 -7.67 -2.91 -39.70
CA GLY A 288 -8.19 -1.84 -40.56
C GLY A 288 -8.56 -0.52 -39.87
N ARG A 289 -8.23 -0.35 -38.58
CA ARG A 289 -8.35 0.91 -37.85
C ARG A 289 -7.11 1.11 -36.99
N ASP A 290 -6.42 2.21 -37.20
CA ASP A 290 -5.16 2.51 -36.48
C ASP A 290 -5.38 3.58 -35.39
N LYS A 291 -6.48 4.34 -35.49
CA LYS A 291 -6.76 5.47 -34.59
C LYS A 291 -8.22 5.53 -34.20
N MET A 292 -8.48 5.90 -32.94
CA MET A 292 -9.79 6.25 -32.42
C MET A 292 -10.01 7.76 -32.54
N GLN A 293 -11.09 8.15 -33.22
CA GLN A 293 -11.48 9.55 -33.36
C GLN A 293 -12.19 10.06 -32.10
N ILE A 294 -11.91 11.31 -31.73
CA ILE A 294 -12.59 12.00 -30.63
C ILE A 294 -13.44 13.12 -31.25
N LEU A 295 -14.75 13.09 -30.99
CA LEU A 295 -15.67 14.11 -31.48
C LEU A 295 -15.66 15.33 -30.57
N GLU A 296 -15.95 16.50 -31.13
CA GLU A 296 -16.19 17.70 -30.34
C GLU A 296 -17.35 17.48 -29.36
N GLY A 297 -17.17 17.94 -28.12
CA GLY A 297 -18.16 17.76 -27.06
C GLY A 297 -18.12 16.40 -26.35
N THR A 298 -17.19 15.50 -26.71
CA THR A 298 -16.98 14.25 -25.96
C THR A 298 -16.60 14.55 -24.51
N THR A 299 -17.26 13.90 -23.55
CA THR A 299 -16.95 14.06 -22.12
C THR A 299 -15.80 13.13 -21.69
N LEU A 300 -15.10 13.47 -20.60
CA LEU A 300 -14.07 12.59 -20.05
C LEU A 300 -14.64 11.23 -19.64
N SER A 301 -15.91 11.18 -19.18
CA SER A 301 -16.57 9.91 -18.89
C SER A 301 -16.71 9.04 -20.15
N GLN A 302 -17.15 9.62 -21.26
CA GLN A 302 -17.28 8.90 -22.54
C GLN A 302 -15.92 8.42 -23.06
N LEU A 303 -14.88 9.24 -22.93
CA LEU A 303 -13.51 8.88 -23.29
C LEU A 303 -13.02 7.66 -22.47
N VAL A 304 -13.19 7.70 -21.15
CA VAL A 304 -12.80 6.62 -20.23
C VAL A 304 -13.60 5.35 -20.52
N GLU A 305 -14.92 5.45 -20.71
CA GLU A 305 -15.77 4.31 -21.06
C GLU A 305 -15.38 3.67 -22.40
N ALA A 306 -15.00 4.48 -23.39
CA ALA A 306 -14.54 3.96 -24.67
C ALA A 306 -13.25 3.15 -24.50
N GLY A 307 -12.30 3.60 -23.67
CA GLY A 307 -11.08 2.84 -23.35
C GLY A 307 -11.33 1.58 -22.51
N VAL A 308 -12.41 1.53 -21.70
CA VAL A 308 -12.82 0.31 -21.00
C VAL A 308 -13.45 -0.70 -21.96
N LYS A 309 -14.23 -0.22 -22.94
CA LYS A 309 -14.93 -1.08 -23.93
C LYS A 309 -13.98 -1.59 -25.01
N ASP A 310 -13.03 -0.76 -25.45
CA ASP A 310 -12.07 -1.10 -26.49
C ASP A 310 -10.66 -1.29 -25.91
N SER A 311 -10.24 -2.55 -25.83
CA SER A 311 -8.91 -2.91 -25.32
C SER A 311 -7.76 -2.34 -26.16
N HIS A 312 -7.97 -2.08 -27.46
CA HIS A 312 -6.93 -1.49 -28.31
C HIS A 312 -6.70 -0.02 -27.98
N ALA A 313 -7.78 0.69 -27.61
CA ALA A 313 -7.72 2.10 -27.23
C ALA A 313 -7.26 2.31 -25.79
N ALA A 314 -7.40 1.31 -24.91
CA ALA A 314 -7.21 1.44 -23.45
C ALA A 314 -5.92 2.18 -23.05
N VAL A 315 -4.76 1.76 -23.57
CA VAL A 315 -3.47 2.39 -23.22
C VAL A 315 -3.38 3.82 -23.74
N GLY A 316 -3.77 4.04 -24.99
CA GLY A 316 -3.82 5.37 -25.60
C GLY A 316 -4.76 6.32 -24.85
N VAL A 317 -5.90 5.81 -24.37
CA VAL A 317 -6.88 6.55 -23.55
C VAL A 317 -6.28 6.92 -22.18
N VAL A 318 -5.54 6.03 -21.52
CA VAL A 318 -4.84 6.37 -20.25
C VAL A 318 -3.80 7.47 -20.46
N VAL A 319 -3.00 7.38 -21.52
CA VAL A 319 -2.01 8.41 -21.87
C VAL A 319 -2.70 9.73 -22.22
N ARG A 320 -3.84 9.68 -22.92
CA ARG A 320 -4.64 10.86 -23.23
C ARG A 320 -5.25 11.47 -21.98
N LEU A 321 -5.81 10.65 -21.09
CA LEU A 321 -6.40 11.07 -19.82
C LEU A 321 -5.39 11.88 -19.00
N ARG A 322 -4.13 11.44 -18.91
CA ARG A 322 -3.06 12.22 -18.26
C ARG A 322 -2.99 13.66 -18.77
N LYS A 323 -2.98 13.82 -20.10
CA LYS A 323 -2.85 15.13 -20.77
C LYS A 323 -4.10 15.99 -20.56
N GLU A 324 -5.29 15.37 -20.62
CA GLU A 324 -6.56 16.06 -20.37
C GLU A 324 -6.66 16.55 -18.93
N LEU A 325 -6.28 15.72 -17.95
CA LEU A 325 -6.26 16.08 -16.53
C LEU A 325 -5.44 17.34 -16.25
N SER A 326 -4.29 17.50 -16.93
CA SER A 326 -3.47 18.71 -16.83
C SER A 326 -4.10 19.96 -17.45
N LYS A 327 -5.20 19.82 -18.19
CA LYS A 327 -5.94 20.93 -18.80
C LYS A 327 -7.26 21.21 -18.08
N VAL A 328 -7.68 20.37 -17.14
CA VAL A 328 -8.91 20.60 -16.36
C VAL A 328 -8.69 21.78 -15.41
N THR A 329 -9.57 22.77 -15.49
CA THR A 329 -9.55 23.98 -14.67
C THR A 329 -10.85 24.21 -13.92
N SER A 330 -11.90 23.42 -14.21
CA SER A 330 -13.23 23.54 -13.59
C SER A 330 -13.26 23.05 -12.15
N VAL A 331 -12.43 22.05 -11.82
CA VAL A 331 -12.30 21.48 -10.48
C VAL A 331 -10.82 21.21 -10.18
N PRO A 332 -10.39 21.28 -8.91
CA PRO A 332 -9.06 20.85 -8.52
C PRO A 332 -8.84 19.37 -8.86
N VAL A 333 -7.68 19.06 -9.46
CA VAL A 333 -7.28 17.69 -9.82
C VAL A 333 -6.14 17.25 -8.92
N LEU A 334 -6.24 16.07 -8.31
CA LEU A 334 -5.17 15.46 -7.51
C LEU A 334 -4.78 14.10 -8.09
N ILE A 335 -3.49 13.91 -8.37
CA ILE A 335 -2.92 12.62 -8.74
C ILE A 335 -2.19 12.05 -7.52
N ALA A 336 -2.67 10.94 -6.98
CA ALA A 336 -2.15 10.31 -5.77
C ALA A 336 -1.68 8.88 -6.06
N ILE A 337 -0.38 8.61 -5.91
CA ILE A 337 0.21 7.31 -6.24
C ILE A 337 0.96 6.74 -5.03
N ASP A 338 0.52 5.59 -4.53
CA ASP A 338 1.27 4.83 -3.53
C ASP A 338 2.24 3.86 -4.19
N GLN A 339 3.30 3.48 -3.47
CA GLN A 339 4.41 2.67 -3.98
C GLN A 339 5.10 3.28 -5.22
N TYR A 340 5.13 4.61 -5.30
CA TYR A 340 5.65 5.40 -6.42
C TYR A 340 7.12 5.09 -6.75
N ASN A 341 7.89 4.60 -5.77
CA ASN A 341 9.26 4.13 -5.98
C ASN A 341 9.37 2.99 -7.01
N ASN A 342 8.32 2.17 -7.22
CA ASN A 342 8.33 1.11 -8.24
C ASN A 342 8.44 1.67 -9.67
N TRP A 343 8.12 2.95 -9.88
CA TRP A 343 8.22 3.59 -11.20
C TRP A 343 9.62 4.13 -11.51
N PHE A 344 10.59 3.94 -10.62
CA PHE A 344 11.99 4.34 -10.78
C PHE A 344 12.96 3.16 -10.85
N THR A 345 12.44 1.94 -10.96
CA THR A 345 13.24 0.71 -11.06
C THR A 345 12.80 -0.15 -12.25
N PHE A 346 13.41 -1.32 -12.38
CA PHE A 346 13.01 -2.33 -13.36
C PHE A 346 11.67 -2.97 -12.99
N THR A 347 10.91 -3.28 -14.02
CA THR A 347 9.65 -4.02 -13.93
C THR A 347 9.91 -5.53 -13.88
N ASP A 348 8.86 -6.31 -13.67
CA ASP A 348 8.91 -7.76 -13.80
C ASP A 348 8.74 -8.19 -15.28
N PHE A 349 8.65 -7.23 -16.21
CA PHE A 349 8.60 -7.48 -17.65
C PHE A 349 10.01 -7.58 -18.23
N GLU A 350 10.14 -8.44 -19.24
CA GLU A 350 11.41 -8.72 -19.91
C GLU A 350 11.24 -8.65 -21.43
N GLU A 351 12.23 -8.07 -22.10
CA GLU A 351 12.35 -8.04 -23.55
C GLU A 351 13.31 -9.16 -23.99
N PRO A 352 12.86 -10.13 -24.81
CA PRO A 352 13.76 -11.08 -25.45
C PRO A 352 14.72 -10.35 -26.40
N VAL A 353 16.03 -10.46 -26.16
CA VAL A 353 17.07 -9.87 -27.02
C VAL A 353 17.67 -10.93 -27.94
N THR A 354 17.90 -12.13 -27.40
CA THR A 354 18.29 -13.32 -28.17
C THR A 354 17.50 -14.51 -27.65
N ASP A 355 17.58 -15.66 -28.33
CA ASP A 355 16.93 -16.90 -27.90
C ASP A 355 17.30 -17.35 -26.47
N ARG A 356 18.41 -16.83 -25.92
CA ARG A 356 18.92 -17.18 -24.58
C ARG A 356 19.11 -15.98 -23.66
N SER A 357 18.79 -14.76 -24.11
CA SER A 357 18.98 -13.56 -23.29
C SER A 357 17.75 -12.67 -23.28
N VAL A 358 17.46 -12.19 -22.09
CA VAL A 358 16.35 -11.28 -21.79
C VAL A 358 16.92 -10.01 -21.18
N ARG A 359 16.34 -8.87 -21.54
CA ARG A 359 16.65 -7.56 -20.96
C ARG A 359 15.51 -7.16 -20.02
N PRO A 360 15.78 -6.82 -18.76
CA PRO A 360 14.74 -6.31 -17.88
C PRO A 360 14.25 -4.96 -18.40
N ILE A 361 12.93 -4.80 -18.51
CA ILE A 361 12.30 -3.57 -18.98
C ILE A 361 12.25 -2.59 -17.81
N HIS A 362 12.73 -1.36 -18.01
CA HIS A 362 12.66 -0.32 -16.99
C HIS A 362 11.24 0.27 -16.91
N ALA A 363 10.74 0.64 -15.73
CA ALA A 363 9.37 1.15 -15.56
C ALA A 363 9.05 2.39 -16.42
N ARG A 364 10.04 3.27 -16.64
CA ARG A 364 9.94 4.40 -17.58
C ARG A 364 9.61 4.02 -19.04
N GLU A 365 9.88 2.78 -19.44
CA GLU A 365 9.61 2.29 -20.80
C GLU A 365 8.17 1.75 -20.92
N VAL A 366 7.43 1.59 -19.82
CA VAL A 366 6.01 1.21 -19.84
C VAL A 366 5.17 2.46 -20.10
N ALA A 367 4.31 2.44 -21.11
CA ALA A 367 3.58 3.62 -21.61
C ALA A 367 2.71 4.29 -20.55
N THR A 368 1.95 3.50 -19.78
CA THR A 368 1.10 3.99 -18.69
C THR A 368 1.91 4.64 -17.57
N VAL A 369 3.00 4.00 -17.14
CA VAL A 369 3.92 4.55 -16.13
C VAL A 369 4.61 5.80 -16.65
N ASN A 370 5.15 5.79 -17.87
CA ASN A 370 5.82 6.94 -18.47
C ASN A 370 4.93 8.20 -18.43
N ALA A 371 3.66 8.06 -18.80
CA ALA A 371 2.70 9.17 -18.79
C ALA A 371 2.52 9.82 -17.40
N PHE A 372 2.45 9.01 -16.33
CA PHE A 372 2.17 9.51 -14.97
C PHE A 372 3.42 9.68 -14.10
N ARG A 373 4.58 9.15 -14.50
CA ARG A 373 5.80 9.17 -13.69
C ARG A 373 6.36 10.56 -13.50
N SER A 374 6.31 11.43 -14.51
CA SER A 374 6.88 12.78 -14.40
C SER A 374 6.03 13.68 -13.48
N MET A 375 6.69 14.30 -12.51
CA MET A 375 6.14 15.37 -11.67
C MET A 375 6.50 16.77 -12.19
N MET A 376 7.09 16.90 -13.38
CA MET A 376 7.49 18.21 -13.92
C MET A 376 6.32 19.01 -14.51
N HIS A 377 5.10 18.48 -14.44
CA HIS A 377 3.87 19.17 -14.86
C HIS A 377 3.36 20.06 -13.73
N ASP A 378 2.63 21.14 -14.06
CA ASP A 378 2.08 22.11 -13.09
C ASP A 378 0.84 21.59 -12.33
N ASP A 379 0.66 20.27 -12.26
CA ASP A 379 -0.48 19.61 -11.63
C ASP A 379 -0.21 19.32 -10.15
N MET A 380 -1.27 19.20 -9.35
CA MET A 380 -1.15 18.69 -7.99
C MET A 380 -0.94 17.18 -8.02
N MET A 381 0.24 16.74 -7.59
CA MET A 381 0.64 15.34 -7.62
C MET A 381 1.37 14.95 -6.34
N VAL A 382 0.99 13.81 -5.76
CA VAL A 382 1.61 13.25 -4.58
C VAL A 382 1.95 11.77 -4.80
N GLY A 383 3.24 11.44 -4.65
CA GLY A 383 3.73 10.07 -4.67
C GLY A 383 4.14 9.62 -3.28
N ALA A 384 3.77 8.44 -2.82
CA ALA A 384 4.27 7.84 -1.59
C ALA A 384 5.25 6.71 -1.90
N PHE A 385 6.42 6.77 -1.28
CA PHE A 385 7.41 5.69 -1.35
C PHE A 385 6.99 4.54 -0.45
N SER A 386 7.21 3.32 -0.92
CA SER A 386 6.96 2.12 -0.14
C SER A 386 8.23 1.30 0.03
N HIS A 387 8.91 1.49 1.16
CA HIS A 387 10.11 0.70 1.51
C HIS A 387 9.80 -0.76 1.89
N SER A 388 8.53 -1.17 1.89
CA SER A 388 8.16 -2.60 1.97
C SER A 388 8.30 -3.29 0.63
N THR A 389 8.40 -2.54 -0.48
CA THR A 389 8.72 -3.08 -1.79
C THR A 389 10.24 -3.19 -1.93
N ALA A 390 10.72 -4.29 -2.48
CA ALA A 390 12.15 -4.63 -2.58
C ALA A 390 12.88 -3.84 -3.69
N VAL A 391 12.60 -2.55 -3.80
CA VAL A 391 13.09 -1.64 -4.84
C VAL A 391 14.53 -1.15 -4.55
N GLY A 392 15.03 -1.36 -3.33
CA GLY A 392 16.34 -0.87 -2.90
C GLY A 392 16.35 0.64 -2.63
N LYS A 393 17.53 1.18 -2.32
CA LYS A 393 17.69 2.61 -2.01
C LYS A 393 17.78 3.42 -3.30
N LEU A 394 16.73 4.16 -3.61
CA LEU A 394 16.75 5.13 -4.71
C LEU A 394 17.60 6.35 -4.34
N ARG A 395 18.16 6.99 -5.36
CA ARG A 395 18.87 8.28 -5.22
C ARG A 395 17.94 9.35 -4.64
N GLN A 396 18.54 10.35 -3.99
CA GLN A 396 17.79 11.46 -3.39
C GLN A 396 17.09 12.28 -4.48
N GLU A 397 17.84 12.66 -5.52
CA GLU A 397 17.31 13.35 -6.70
C GLU A 397 16.80 12.35 -7.71
N LEU A 398 15.48 12.26 -7.88
CA LEU A 398 14.87 11.39 -8.87
C LEU A 398 14.84 12.11 -10.23
N PRO A 399 14.96 11.38 -11.36
CA PRO A 399 14.73 11.99 -12.66
C PRO A 399 13.25 12.41 -12.76
N ASP A 400 12.99 13.52 -13.45
CA ASP A 400 11.62 14.00 -13.73
C ASP A 400 10.78 14.31 -12.48
N VAL A 401 11.45 14.61 -11.36
CA VAL A 401 10.83 15.02 -10.09
C VAL A 401 11.55 16.25 -9.57
N PRO A 402 10.84 17.30 -9.12
CA PRO A 402 11.46 18.49 -8.53
C PRO A 402 12.33 18.14 -7.31
N THR A 403 13.47 18.83 -7.16
CA THR A 403 14.46 18.55 -6.12
C THR A 403 13.92 18.78 -4.69
N ASP A 404 12.98 19.71 -4.53
CA ASP A 404 12.34 20.05 -3.25
C ASP A 404 11.00 19.36 -3.02
N ALA A 405 10.60 18.41 -3.88
CA ALA A 405 9.35 17.68 -3.75
C ALA A 405 9.37 16.64 -2.61
N ARG A 406 10.53 16.10 -2.26
CA ARG A 406 10.62 15.01 -1.28
C ARG A 406 10.43 15.53 0.14
N ILE A 407 9.40 15.03 0.83
CA ILE A 407 9.09 15.31 2.24
C ILE A 407 9.30 14.03 3.05
N PHE A 408 10.04 14.13 4.15
CA PHE A 408 10.29 13.00 5.04
C PHE A 408 9.21 12.90 6.11
N LEU A 409 8.50 11.78 6.13
CA LEU A 409 7.46 11.47 7.10
C LEU A 409 8.10 10.79 8.33
N PRO A 410 8.06 11.43 9.52
CA PRO A 410 8.67 10.87 10.70
C PRO A 410 7.86 9.67 11.23
N ARG A 411 8.54 8.82 12.00
CA ARG A 411 7.90 7.84 12.88
C ARG A 411 7.13 8.54 14.01
N TYR A 412 6.43 7.78 14.84
CA TYR A 412 5.73 8.38 15.97
C TYR A 412 6.72 9.13 16.86
N ASN A 413 6.37 10.36 17.24
CA ASN A 413 7.04 11.05 18.33
C ASN A 413 6.51 10.52 19.68
N LEU A 414 7.01 11.07 20.79
CA LEU A 414 6.64 10.58 22.12
C LEU A 414 5.15 10.81 22.46
N ASP A 415 4.57 11.93 22.02
CA ASP A 415 3.16 12.26 22.25
C ASP A 415 2.21 11.40 21.39
N GLU A 416 2.56 11.20 20.12
CA GLU A 416 1.88 10.29 19.20
C GLU A 416 1.93 8.86 19.77
N ALA A 417 3.11 8.42 20.23
CA ALA A 417 3.31 7.09 20.82
C ALA A 417 2.51 6.90 22.11
N ALA A 418 2.47 7.91 23.00
CA ALA A 418 1.66 7.88 24.20
C ALA A 418 0.18 7.68 23.84
N THR A 419 -0.31 8.44 22.87
CA THR A 419 -1.71 8.36 22.40
C THR A 419 -2.03 7.00 21.80
N VAL A 420 -1.14 6.46 20.95
CA VAL A 420 -1.29 5.12 20.36
C VAL A 420 -1.34 4.04 21.43
N CYS A 421 -0.48 4.11 22.45
CA CYS A 421 -0.48 3.17 23.56
C CYS A 421 -1.77 3.26 24.39
N HIS A 422 -2.29 4.47 24.65
CA HIS A 422 -3.59 4.65 25.31
C HIS A 422 -4.75 4.14 24.45
N TYR A 423 -4.68 4.32 23.12
CA TYR A 423 -5.64 3.73 22.20
C TYR A 423 -5.63 2.21 22.26
N TYR A 424 -4.46 1.57 22.25
CA TYR A 424 -4.36 0.12 22.38
C TYR A 424 -4.82 -0.39 23.75
N LEU A 425 -4.58 0.35 24.83
CA LEU A 425 -5.17 0.06 26.13
C LEU A 425 -6.70 0.11 26.05
N ARG A 426 -7.25 1.18 25.47
CA ARG A 426 -8.69 1.36 25.24
C ARG A 426 -9.32 0.24 24.39
N GLN A 427 -8.55 -0.32 23.45
CA GLN A 427 -8.96 -1.46 22.63
C GLN A 427 -8.69 -2.83 23.27
N ARG A 428 -8.30 -2.88 24.55
CA ARG A 428 -7.97 -4.12 25.28
C ARG A 428 -6.87 -4.94 24.59
N LEU A 429 -5.95 -4.27 23.89
CA LEU A 429 -4.73 -4.88 23.33
C LEU A 429 -3.64 -4.97 24.38
N ALA A 430 -3.51 -3.96 25.23
CA ALA A 430 -2.63 -3.96 26.39
C ALA A 430 -3.41 -4.36 27.65
N LYS A 431 -2.73 -5.04 28.58
CA LYS A 431 -3.29 -5.31 29.92
C LYS A 431 -3.18 -4.06 30.79
N HIS A 432 -4.24 -3.73 31.52
CA HIS A 432 -4.24 -2.58 32.45
C HIS A 432 -3.10 -2.66 33.48
N ASP A 433 -2.86 -3.84 34.06
CA ASP A 433 -1.83 -4.02 35.09
C ASP A 433 -0.40 -3.78 34.59
N ALA A 434 -0.15 -4.05 33.29
CA ALA A 434 1.15 -3.86 32.66
C ALA A 434 1.34 -2.45 32.09
N PHE A 435 0.26 -1.66 32.01
CA PHE A 435 0.29 -0.34 31.40
C PHE A 435 0.77 0.72 32.39
N THR A 436 2.07 1.03 32.32
CA THR A 436 2.72 2.08 33.11
C THR A 436 3.44 3.07 32.21
N GLU A 437 3.69 4.27 32.73
CA GLU A 437 4.47 5.31 32.04
C GLU A 437 5.82 4.78 31.53
N GLU A 438 6.50 3.99 32.35
CA GLU A 438 7.79 3.40 31.97
C GLU A 438 7.64 2.32 30.91
N ASN A 439 6.63 1.47 31.02
CA ASN A 439 6.49 0.32 30.14
C ASN A 439 6.13 0.71 28.70
N TRP A 440 5.21 1.65 28.50
CA TRP A 440 4.90 2.11 27.15
C TRP A 440 6.08 2.88 26.53
N LYS A 441 6.85 3.64 27.34
CA LYS A 441 8.09 4.29 26.90
C LYS A 441 9.15 3.28 26.49
N LYS A 442 9.31 2.16 27.21
CA LYS A 442 10.21 1.06 26.80
C LYS A 442 9.83 0.52 25.41
N ILE A 443 8.54 0.32 25.14
CA ILE A 443 8.07 -0.11 23.81
C ILE A 443 8.36 0.96 22.75
N PHE A 444 8.15 2.25 23.06
CA PHE A 444 8.50 3.34 22.17
C PHE A 444 10.00 3.34 21.80
N TYR A 445 10.88 3.21 22.79
CA TYR A 445 12.33 3.14 22.54
C TYR A 445 12.75 1.88 21.79
N LEU A 446 12.16 0.72 22.10
CA LEU A 446 12.44 -0.55 21.43
C LEU A 446 12.05 -0.51 19.95
N SER A 447 10.89 0.07 19.64
CA SER A 447 10.37 0.19 18.27
C SER A 447 10.88 1.43 17.53
N HIS A 448 11.53 2.36 18.23
CA HIS A 448 11.88 3.68 17.73
C HIS A 448 10.67 4.37 17.04
N GLY A 449 9.48 4.27 17.66
CA GLY A 449 8.23 4.85 17.14
C GLY A 449 7.67 4.21 15.86
N ASN A 450 8.12 3.00 15.48
CA ASN A 450 7.59 2.29 14.31
C ASN A 450 6.15 1.82 14.58
N GLY A 451 5.19 2.28 13.78
CA GLY A 451 3.77 1.99 14.03
C GLY A 451 3.42 0.51 13.96
N THR A 452 4.02 -0.25 13.04
CA THR A 452 3.81 -1.69 12.92
C THR A 452 4.42 -2.44 14.10
N GLU A 453 5.64 -2.11 14.50
CA GLU A 453 6.30 -2.76 15.64
C GLU A 453 5.59 -2.41 16.95
N MET A 454 5.18 -1.16 17.16
CA MET A 454 4.40 -0.78 18.34
C MET A 454 3.09 -1.56 18.42
N ARG A 455 2.37 -1.71 17.30
CA ARG A 455 1.15 -2.52 17.25
C ARG A 455 1.37 -3.96 17.70
N TYR A 456 2.48 -4.56 17.29
CA TYR A 456 2.82 -5.93 17.68
C TYR A 456 3.39 -6.05 19.09
N LEU A 457 4.14 -5.06 19.59
CA LEU A 457 4.86 -5.15 20.86
C LEU A 457 4.01 -4.74 22.06
N VAL A 458 3.10 -3.77 21.91
CA VAL A 458 2.25 -3.30 23.02
C VAL A 458 1.44 -4.42 23.68
N PRO A 459 0.87 -5.40 22.95
CA PRO A 459 0.19 -6.54 23.57
C PRO A 459 1.06 -7.42 24.47
N PHE A 460 2.38 -7.40 24.28
CA PHE A 460 3.34 -8.19 25.07
C PHE A 460 4.02 -7.38 26.18
N MET A 461 3.53 -6.16 26.46
CA MET A 461 4.01 -5.32 27.54
C MET A 461 3.87 -6.05 28.89
N ARG A 462 4.93 -5.99 29.71
CA ARG A 462 5.01 -6.60 31.05
C ARG A 462 5.65 -5.64 32.01
#